data_AF-A0A7V4GF00-F1
#
_entry.id   AF-A0A7V4GF00-F1
#
_cell.length_a   1.000
_cell.length_b   1.000
_cell.length_c   1.000
_cell.angle_alpha   90.00
_cell.angle_beta   90.00
_cell.angle_gamma   90.00
#
_symmetry.space_group_name_H-M   'P 1'
#
loop_
_entity.id
_entity.type
_entity.pdbx_description
1 polymer ?
#
loop_
_entity_poly.entity_id
_entity_poly.type
_entity_poly.pdbx_seq_one_letter_code
_entity_poly.pdbx_strand_id
1 'polypeptide(L)'
;MRAELLLAAATTLAFAAPARGRTTPADEPGGPAEGGDTTLGVAVVVTSDPGVESSLREAIRTELCSALPASGFACAYPDDVAAALGDVGRPGPEALARVAERLAVPYAVAVVLYPGATEGQIDADVFLQVRGRATGIYRGATDDAGAIADAAADTAEAMLRDAAAHGFGSPGLAPGPDGAGFGPVAPPADDGVIDLTISETLQGIAVAYLACMSFDIQDWRIIGPTLLMGGGTGLAAALLADYYLPIGMADAELVAGGGWWGILEGILLAKTLGAGDMTGLAPWSLLGWSLGLGTGITLAATLDLTTGDVALTNSATAWGTFAGAVIAGTILGRDIFTTDTDYDYAIPFAGLNAGLVSGIVASLFVDVSRGRMALIDLSGMLGVLLGASLGTPLIFESPDENDKRWYSAIMLVSAGTGLALGTLLTAGMDDDDNAAAAAAAMVEVEPSGDVSLHIPVPRPWFDPRPTPSSPIGHLGLWLGLAQGTW
;
A
#
# COMPACT_ATOMS: atom_id res chain seq x y z
N MET A 1 -26.47 -31.03 -0.94
CA MET A 1 -26.82 -29.60 -0.82
C MET A 1 -26.54 -29.00 0.57
N ARG A 2 -27.10 -29.51 1.70
CA ARG A 2 -26.76 -28.95 3.04
C ARG A 2 -25.33 -29.24 3.55
N ALA A 3 -24.65 -30.25 3.02
CA ALA A 3 -23.28 -30.60 3.44
C ALA A 3 -22.18 -29.78 2.73
N GLU A 4 -22.46 -29.22 1.55
CA GLU A 4 -21.49 -28.41 0.80
C GLU A 4 -21.48 -26.94 1.26
N LEU A 5 -22.63 -26.44 1.74
CA LEU A 5 -22.75 -25.12 2.38
C LEU A 5 -22.00 -25.02 3.72
N LEU A 6 -21.79 -26.14 4.42
CA LEU A 6 -20.99 -26.18 5.66
C LEU A 6 -19.49 -26.22 5.39
N LEU A 7 -19.07 -26.70 4.21
CA LEU A 7 -17.66 -26.77 3.85
C LEU A 7 -17.11 -25.40 3.40
N ALA A 8 -17.93 -24.59 2.72
CA ALA A 8 -17.56 -23.21 2.35
C ALA A 8 -17.48 -22.28 3.57
N ALA A 9 -18.39 -22.41 4.55
CA ALA A 9 -18.38 -21.59 5.77
C ALA A 9 -17.29 -22.01 6.78
N ALA A 10 -16.84 -23.27 6.76
CA ALA A 10 -15.78 -23.76 7.63
C ALA A 10 -14.38 -23.27 7.22
N THR A 11 -14.16 -22.99 5.94
CA THR A 11 -12.89 -22.47 5.44
C THR A 11 -12.64 -21.02 5.88
N THR A 12 -13.70 -20.21 6.01
CA THR A 12 -13.60 -18.80 6.44
C THR A 12 -13.37 -18.64 7.94
N LEU A 13 -13.81 -19.60 8.77
CA LEU A 13 -13.65 -19.55 10.24
C LEU A 13 -12.33 -20.16 10.75
N ALA A 14 -11.58 -20.87 9.90
CA ALA A 14 -10.31 -21.50 10.27
C ALA A 14 -9.10 -20.53 10.28
N PHE A 15 -9.25 -19.30 9.76
CA PHE A 15 -8.17 -18.31 9.67
C PHE A 15 -8.10 -17.33 10.86
N ALA A 16 -9.00 -17.44 11.84
CA ALA A 16 -9.00 -16.59 13.05
C ALA A 16 -8.28 -17.21 14.25
N ALA A 17 -7.21 -17.98 14.03
CA ALA A 17 -6.32 -18.45 15.09
C ALA A 17 -5.07 -17.55 15.14
N PRO A 18 -4.66 -17.01 16.31
CA PRO A 18 -3.46 -16.20 16.40
C PRO A 18 -2.24 -17.05 16.05
N ALA A 19 -1.54 -16.70 14.97
CA ALA A 19 -0.26 -17.29 14.61
C ALA A 19 0.75 -17.00 15.73
N ARG A 20 1.05 -18.03 16.52
CA ARG A 20 2.13 -18.02 17.49
C ARG A 20 3.47 -18.00 16.75
N GLY A 21 4.28 -17.00 17.07
CA GLY A 21 5.74 -17.08 17.20
C GLY A 21 6.51 -17.62 16.00
N ARG A 22 7.08 -16.71 15.21
CA ARG A 22 8.22 -17.00 14.32
C ARG A 22 9.40 -17.41 15.23
N THR A 23 9.71 -18.70 15.27
CA THR A 23 10.93 -19.22 15.89
C THR A 23 12.11 -18.87 15.00
N THR A 24 13.05 -18.08 15.52
CA THR A 24 14.37 -17.90 14.93
C THR A 24 15.13 -19.25 14.87
N PRO A 25 15.96 -19.50 13.86
CA PRO A 25 16.82 -20.69 13.84
C PRO A 25 17.83 -20.62 14.98
N ALA A 26 18.08 -21.77 15.60
CA ALA A 26 19.00 -21.93 16.71
C ALA A 26 20.43 -21.51 16.34
N ASP A 27 20.95 -20.52 17.06
CA ASP A 27 22.37 -20.20 17.13
C ASP A 27 23.14 -21.24 17.95
N GLU A 28 24.39 -21.42 17.53
CA GLU A 28 25.43 -22.25 18.12
C GLU A 28 25.69 -21.98 19.61
N PRO A 29 26.19 -22.97 20.38
CA PRO A 29 26.38 -22.82 21.81
C PRO A 29 27.62 -21.99 22.17
N GLY A 30 27.37 -20.79 22.68
CA GLY A 30 27.86 -20.34 23.99
C GLY A 30 29.35 -19.97 24.13
N GLY A 31 29.64 -18.67 24.05
CA GLY A 31 30.63 -18.01 24.90
C GLY A 31 29.92 -17.16 25.96
N PRO A 32 30.40 -17.06 27.21
CA PRO A 32 29.76 -16.24 28.23
C PRO A 32 29.91 -14.76 27.86
N ALA A 33 28.80 -14.12 27.48
CA ALA A 33 28.74 -12.67 27.35
C ALA A 33 28.86 -12.04 28.74
N GLU A 34 29.96 -11.32 28.95
CA GLU A 34 30.12 -10.44 30.09
C GLU A 34 28.98 -9.42 30.09
N GLY A 35 28.25 -9.34 31.20
CA GLY A 35 27.25 -8.31 31.43
C GLY A 35 27.94 -6.96 31.56
N GLY A 36 28.14 -6.28 30.43
CA GLY A 36 28.48 -4.88 30.40
C GLY A 36 27.22 -4.07 30.72
N ASP A 37 27.26 -3.32 31.83
CA ASP A 37 26.32 -2.22 32.07
C ASP A 37 26.35 -1.30 30.85
N THR A 38 25.36 -1.42 29.96
CA THR A 38 25.14 -0.44 28.89
C THR A 38 24.53 0.80 29.53
N THR A 39 25.35 1.61 30.19
CA THR A 39 25.00 2.97 30.54
C THR A 39 24.69 3.73 29.24
N LEU A 40 23.42 4.09 29.06
CA LEU A 40 23.01 4.98 27.97
C LEU A 40 23.59 6.37 28.27
N GLY A 41 24.74 6.69 27.68
CA GLY A 41 25.26 8.06 27.72
C GLY A 41 24.38 8.94 26.86
N VAL A 42 23.88 10.07 27.38
CA VAL A 42 23.24 11.11 26.57
C VAL A 42 24.06 12.39 26.79
N ALA A 43 24.86 12.75 25.79
CA ALA A 43 25.64 13.97 25.82
C ALA A 43 24.82 15.13 25.25
N VAL A 44 24.26 15.97 26.12
CA VAL A 44 23.59 17.22 25.71
C VAL A 44 24.66 18.25 25.36
N VAL A 45 24.77 18.54 24.07
CA VAL A 45 25.75 19.47 23.53
C VAL A 45 25.11 20.83 23.30
N VAL A 46 25.46 21.84 24.10
CA VAL A 46 25.03 23.25 23.90
C VAL A 46 26.24 24.06 23.43
N THR A 47 26.24 24.53 22.18
CA THR A 47 27.32 25.29 21.50
C THR A 47 26.66 26.35 20.64
N SER A 48 27.30 27.47 20.26
CA SER A 48 28.47 28.19 20.77
C SER A 48 28.49 29.60 20.15
N ASP A 49 27.34 30.27 20.09
CA ASP A 49 27.34 31.68 19.70
C ASP A 49 27.61 32.53 20.96
N PRO A 50 28.67 33.36 21.00
CA PRO A 50 28.90 34.30 22.09
C PRO A 50 27.75 35.29 22.30
N GLY A 51 26.85 35.44 21.33
CA GLY A 51 25.64 36.27 21.42
C GLY A 51 24.50 35.68 22.26
N VAL A 52 24.50 34.37 22.57
CA VAL A 52 23.47 33.77 23.44
C VAL A 52 23.82 34.00 24.90
N GLU A 53 22.93 34.66 25.65
CA GLU A 53 23.13 35.02 27.05
C GLU A 53 23.48 33.78 27.91
N SER A 54 24.47 33.91 28.80
CA SER A 54 24.93 32.79 29.64
C SER A 54 23.83 32.27 30.57
N SER A 55 22.90 33.13 30.99
CA SER A 55 21.70 32.79 31.74
C SER A 55 20.78 31.83 30.99
N LEU A 56 20.61 32.03 29.67
CA LEU A 56 19.76 31.21 28.83
C LEU A 56 20.34 29.82 28.61
N ARG A 57 21.66 29.75 28.38
CA ARG A 57 22.38 28.47 28.27
C ARG A 57 22.23 27.63 29.53
N GLU A 58 22.32 28.27 30.70
CA GLU A 58 22.17 27.60 31.99
C GLU A 58 20.74 27.14 32.26
N ALA A 59 19.75 27.93 31.85
CA ALA A 59 18.33 27.60 31.98
C ALA A 59 17.97 26.36 31.15
N ILE A 60 18.28 26.37 29.85
CA ILE A 60 18.01 25.25 28.93
C ILE A 60 18.72 23.98 29.40
N ARG A 61 19.98 24.09 29.85
CA ARG A 61 20.72 22.96 30.41
C ARG A 61 20.00 22.37 31.63
N THR A 62 19.54 23.23 32.54
CA THR A 62 18.88 22.81 33.77
C THR A 62 17.55 22.14 33.46
N GLU A 63 16.76 22.70 32.54
CA GLU A 63 15.51 22.12 32.03
C GLU A 63 15.75 20.72 31.44
N LEU A 64 16.64 20.60 30.43
CA LEU A 64 16.93 19.35 29.74
C LEU A 64 17.49 18.27 30.66
N CYS A 65 18.46 18.61 31.51
CA CYS A 65 19.03 17.64 32.45
C CYS A 65 18.06 17.28 33.59
N SER A 66 17.00 18.08 33.84
CA SER A 66 15.95 17.75 34.80
C SER A 66 14.79 16.95 34.20
N ALA A 67 14.50 17.15 32.91
CA ALA A 67 13.47 16.45 32.17
C ALA A 67 13.86 15.02 31.79
N LEU A 68 15.15 14.76 31.56
CA LEU A 68 15.65 13.42 31.31
C LEU A 68 15.62 12.58 32.60
N PRO A 69 14.98 11.39 32.61
CA PRO A 69 14.79 10.60 33.82
C PRO A 69 16.13 10.22 34.46
N ALA A 70 16.19 10.16 35.79
CA ALA A 70 17.38 9.93 36.62
C ALA A 70 18.14 8.60 36.38
N SER A 71 17.81 7.83 35.35
CA SER A 71 18.41 6.55 34.98
C SER A 71 19.63 6.73 34.09
N GLY A 72 20.77 7.12 34.68
CA GLY A 72 22.10 6.83 34.12
C GLY A 72 22.64 7.74 33.02
N PHE A 73 22.02 8.88 32.74
CA PHE A 73 22.50 9.85 31.75
C PHE A 73 23.57 10.80 32.32
N ALA A 74 24.61 11.09 31.53
CA ALA A 74 25.67 12.04 31.90
C ALA A 74 25.61 13.29 31.01
N CYS A 75 25.18 14.42 31.57
CA CYS A 75 25.25 15.72 30.87
C CYS A 75 26.72 16.17 30.75
N ALA A 76 27.26 16.25 29.53
CA ALA A 76 28.64 16.68 29.25
C ALA A 76 28.76 18.21 29.10
N TYR A 77 29.95 18.76 29.38
CA TYR A 77 30.18 20.21 29.39
C TYR A 77 30.37 20.80 27.97
N PRO A 78 29.94 22.07 27.74
CA PRO A 78 30.11 22.78 26.47
C PRO A 78 31.55 22.87 25.96
N ASP A 79 32.53 22.96 26.87
CA ASP A 79 33.91 23.29 26.52
C ASP A 79 34.62 22.15 25.77
N ASP A 80 34.37 20.90 26.13
CA ASP A 80 34.92 19.72 25.46
C ASP A 80 34.34 19.54 24.06
N VAL A 81 33.10 19.96 23.89
CA VAL A 81 32.37 19.83 22.62
C VAL A 81 32.64 20.99 21.69
N ALA A 82 32.73 22.22 22.20
CA ALA A 82 33.18 23.39 21.46
C ALA A 82 34.60 23.17 20.91
N ALA A 83 35.50 22.57 21.70
CA ALA A 83 36.83 22.18 21.24
C ALA A 83 36.81 21.07 20.16
N ALA A 84 35.78 20.23 20.14
CA ALA A 84 35.61 19.16 19.14
C ALA A 84 34.92 19.63 17.85
N LEU A 85 34.06 20.64 17.93
CA LEU A 85 33.34 21.21 16.79
C LEU A 85 34.13 22.32 16.07
N GLY A 86 35.02 23.04 16.76
CA GLY A 86 35.78 24.17 16.20
C GLY A 86 34.91 25.39 15.86
N ASP A 87 35.48 26.40 15.20
CA ASP A 87 34.77 27.62 14.72
C ASP A 87 33.88 27.33 13.49
N VAL A 88 33.12 26.23 13.52
CA VAL A 88 32.24 25.82 12.42
C VAL A 88 30.84 26.33 12.72
N GLY A 89 30.40 27.36 11.99
CA GLY A 89 29.15 28.09 12.28
C GLY A 89 27.95 27.21 12.64
N ARG A 90 27.42 26.44 11.68
CA ARG A 90 26.40 25.40 11.94
C ARG A 90 27.05 24.01 11.76
N PRO A 91 27.37 23.26 12.83
CA PRO A 91 27.91 21.91 12.70
C PRO A 91 26.93 20.99 11.97
N GLY A 92 27.38 20.40 10.87
CA GLY A 92 26.64 19.35 10.16
C GLY A 92 26.67 18.01 10.91
N PRO A 93 25.87 17.02 10.45
CA PRO A 93 25.76 15.69 11.08
C PRO A 93 27.12 14.99 11.29
N GLU A 94 28.07 15.19 10.37
CA GLU A 94 29.42 14.62 10.47
C GLU A 94 30.26 15.20 11.62
N ALA A 95 30.07 16.48 11.94
CA ALA A 95 30.79 17.11 13.05
C ALA A 95 30.29 16.56 14.39
N LEU A 96 28.98 16.34 14.50
CA LEU A 96 28.37 15.70 15.66
C LEU A 96 28.74 14.22 15.76
N ALA A 97 28.83 13.51 14.64
CA ALA A 97 29.31 12.14 14.60
C ALA A 97 30.70 11.99 15.25
N ARG A 98 31.61 12.92 14.92
CA ARG A 98 32.96 13.02 15.52
C ARG A 98 32.95 13.34 17.00
N VAL A 99 32.00 14.16 17.46
CA VAL A 99 31.84 14.48 18.90
C VAL A 99 31.43 13.24 19.67
N ALA A 100 30.40 12.51 19.22
CA ALA A 100 29.98 11.31 19.95
C ALA A 100 31.02 10.18 19.88
N GLU A 101 31.74 10.05 18.75
CA GLU A 101 32.87 9.13 18.64
C GLU A 101 33.96 9.46 19.67
N ARG A 102 34.30 10.75 19.85
CA ARG A 102 35.23 11.20 20.89
C ARG A 102 34.73 10.96 22.31
N LEU A 103 33.42 11.09 22.53
CA LEU A 103 32.80 10.85 23.83
C LEU A 103 32.62 9.35 24.14
N ALA A 104 32.91 8.46 23.17
CA ALA A 104 32.80 7.02 23.29
C ALA A 104 31.41 6.54 23.77
N VAL A 105 30.36 7.30 23.45
CA VAL A 105 28.98 6.97 23.82
C VAL A 105 28.27 6.27 22.65
N PRO A 106 27.59 5.12 22.90
CA PRO A 106 26.88 4.40 21.84
C PRO A 106 25.64 5.16 21.33
N TYR A 107 25.16 6.14 22.11
CA TYR A 107 24.03 6.99 21.80
C TYR A 107 24.37 8.44 22.18
N ALA A 108 23.89 9.43 21.44
CA ALA A 108 24.01 10.83 21.85
C ALA A 108 22.81 11.62 21.31
N VAL A 109 22.26 12.51 22.13
CA VAL A 109 21.27 13.50 21.70
C VAL A 109 21.92 14.86 21.78
N ALA A 110 22.24 15.47 20.64
CA ALA A 110 22.79 16.81 20.58
C ALA A 110 21.69 17.82 20.25
N VAL A 111 21.56 18.87 21.06
CA VAL A 111 20.61 19.97 20.83
C VAL A 111 21.42 21.23 20.54
N VAL A 112 21.58 21.56 19.26
CA VAL A 112 22.39 22.72 18.86
C VAL A 112 21.48 23.94 18.69
N LEU A 113 21.84 25.02 19.38
CA LEU A 113 21.07 26.27 19.38
C LEU A 113 21.82 27.34 18.59
N TYR A 114 21.09 28.09 17.78
CA TYR A 114 21.62 29.19 16.97
C TYR A 114 20.73 30.42 17.11
N PRO A 115 21.27 31.64 16.96
CA PRO A 115 20.42 32.80 16.71
C PRO A 115 19.62 32.59 15.42
N GLY A 116 18.31 32.84 15.49
CA GLY A 116 17.39 32.78 14.37
C GLY A 116 17.53 33.98 13.42
N ALA A 117 16.74 33.97 12.35
CA ALA A 117 16.79 35.02 11.32
C ALA A 117 16.26 36.38 11.81
N THR A 118 15.44 36.40 12.86
CA THR A 118 14.91 37.62 13.49
C THR A 118 15.52 37.86 14.87
N GLU A 119 15.63 39.14 15.25
CA GLU A 119 16.11 39.53 16.58
C GLU A 119 15.22 38.92 17.67
N GLY A 120 15.83 38.14 18.56
CA GLY A 120 15.14 37.42 19.64
C GLY A 120 14.66 36.00 19.28
N GLN A 121 14.76 35.57 18.02
CA GLN A 121 14.46 34.20 17.62
C GLN A 121 15.66 33.30 17.88
N ILE A 122 15.39 32.06 18.29
CA ILE A 122 16.37 30.99 18.47
C ILE A 122 15.97 29.86 17.54
N ASP A 123 16.91 29.38 16.74
CA ASP A 123 16.77 28.14 15.97
C ASP A 123 17.39 27.00 16.78
N ALA A 124 16.70 25.87 16.85
CA ALA A 124 17.19 24.66 17.50
C ALA A 124 17.20 23.49 16.52
N ASP A 125 18.36 22.84 16.39
CA ASP A 125 18.50 21.58 15.66
C ASP A 125 18.75 20.45 16.68
N VAL A 126 17.88 19.43 16.71
CA VAL A 126 18.05 18.24 17.56
C VAL A 126 18.51 17.06 16.71
N PHE A 127 19.62 16.47 17.13
CA PHE A 127 20.25 15.33 16.48
C PHE A 127 20.25 14.14 17.42
N LEU A 128 19.84 12.98 16.92
CA LEU A 128 20.06 11.71 17.59
C LEU A 128 21.13 10.95 16.83
N GLN A 129 22.17 10.56 17.53
CA GLN A 129 23.18 9.66 17.04
C GLN A 129 23.01 8.29 17.68
N VAL A 130 22.94 7.28 16.83
CA VAL A 130 22.88 5.87 17.23
C VAL A 130 24.06 5.15 16.58
N ARG A 131 24.98 4.62 17.39
CA ARG A 131 26.11 3.77 16.95
C ARG A 131 26.91 4.34 15.76
N GLY A 132 27.33 5.59 15.85
CA GLY A 132 28.16 6.21 14.82
C GLY A 132 27.40 6.82 13.63
N ARG A 133 26.06 6.72 13.59
CA ARG A 133 25.21 7.35 12.57
C ARG A 133 24.38 8.46 13.20
N ALA A 134 24.64 9.71 12.79
CA ALA A 134 23.87 10.87 13.23
C ALA A 134 22.67 11.09 12.29
N THR A 135 21.46 11.06 12.84
CA THR A 135 20.22 11.43 12.16
C THR A 135 19.74 12.77 12.74
N GLY A 136 19.65 13.79 11.89
CA GLY A 136 19.04 15.07 12.25
C GLY A 136 17.52 14.95 12.13
N ILE A 137 16.78 15.22 13.20
CA ILE A 137 15.38 14.80 13.29
C ILE A 137 14.42 15.95 13.64
N TYR A 138 14.90 17.05 14.21
CA TYR A 138 14.04 18.21 14.48
C TYR A 138 14.74 19.53 14.23
N ARG A 139 14.03 20.44 13.55
CA ARG A 139 14.39 21.84 13.37
C ARG A 139 13.19 22.70 13.75
N GLY A 140 13.34 23.50 14.79
CA GLY A 140 12.33 24.43 15.26
C GLY A 140 12.90 25.84 15.39
N ALA A 141 12.05 26.83 15.26
CA ALA A 141 12.41 28.23 15.49
C ALA A 141 11.33 28.91 16.32
N THR A 142 11.71 29.57 17.41
CA THR A 142 10.78 30.28 18.31
C THR A 142 11.50 31.41 19.03
N ASP A 143 10.73 32.37 19.50
CA ASP A 143 11.13 33.46 20.39
C ASP A 143 11.12 33.06 21.87
N ASP A 144 10.61 31.86 22.20
CA ASP A 144 10.60 31.29 23.55
C ASP A 144 11.58 30.12 23.69
N ALA A 145 12.68 30.34 24.41
CA ALA A 145 13.69 29.34 24.68
C ALA A 145 13.17 28.16 25.52
N GLY A 146 12.19 28.38 26.40
CA GLY A 146 11.55 27.32 27.17
C GLY A 146 10.77 26.38 26.25
N ALA A 147 10.03 26.93 25.30
CA ALA A 147 9.29 26.15 24.32
C ALA A 147 10.19 25.27 23.42
N ILE A 148 11.40 25.73 23.09
CA ILE A 148 12.42 24.89 22.41
C ILE A 148 12.90 23.76 23.30
N ALA A 149 13.21 24.04 24.56
CA ALA A 149 13.72 23.05 25.49
C ALA A 149 12.68 21.94 25.70
N ASP A 150 11.41 22.31 25.87
CA ASP A 150 10.28 21.38 26.01
C ASP A 150 10.09 20.57 24.73
N ALA A 151 10.03 21.20 23.56
CA ALA A 151 9.86 20.50 22.28
C ALA A 151 11.03 19.56 21.96
N ALA A 152 12.26 19.96 22.28
CA ALA A 152 13.44 19.13 22.10
C ALA A 152 13.46 17.95 23.08
N ALA A 153 13.04 18.16 24.33
CA ALA A 153 12.91 17.11 25.33
C ALA A 153 11.83 16.09 24.96
N ASP A 154 10.65 16.55 24.55
CA ASP A 154 9.54 15.70 24.10
C ASP A 154 9.94 14.88 22.87
N THR A 155 10.62 15.51 21.90
CA THR A 155 11.11 14.84 20.70
C THR A 155 12.16 13.79 21.04
N ALA A 156 13.12 14.12 21.91
CA ALA A 156 14.14 13.19 22.37
C ALA A 156 13.53 12.00 23.13
N GLU A 157 12.54 12.24 24.01
CA GLU A 157 11.82 11.19 24.72
C GLU A 157 11.06 10.29 23.76
N ALA A 158 10.31 10.86 22.81
CA ALA A 158 9.57 10.10 21.80
C ALA A 158 10.49 9.19 20.99
N MET A 159 11.65 9.70 20.57
CA MET A 159 12.64 8.95 19.81
C MET A 159 13.32 7.85 20.63
N LEU A 160 13.64 8.13 21.90
CA LEU A 160 14.18 7.11 22.81
C LEU A 160 13.15 6.02 23.08
N ARG A 161 11.87 6.39 23.24
CA ARG A 161 10.76 5.46 23.44
C ARG A 161 10.53 4.60 22.19
N ASP A 162 10.55 5.20 21.01
CA ASP A 162 10.42 4.50 19.73
C ASP A 162 11.57 3.52 19.48
N ALA A 163 12.80 3.98 19.70
CA ALA A 163 13.98 3.14 19.53
C ALA A 163 14.08 2.00 20.58
N ALA A 164 13.55 2.23 21.79
CA ALA A 164 13.37 1.19 22.79
C ALA A 164 12.26 0.18 22.43
N ALA A 165 11.19 0.63 21.75
CA ALA A 165 10.06 -0.21 21.35
C ALA A 165 10.36 -1.08 20.11
N HIS A 166 11.04 -0.53 19.11
CA HIS A 166 11.29 -1.21 17.83
C HIS A 166 12.66 -1.90 17.73
N GLY A 167 13.50 -1.73 18.75
CA GLY A 167 14.89 -2.20 18.73
C GLY A 167 15.76 -1.35 17.80
N PHE A 168 16.94 -0.97 18.29
CA PHE A 168 17.89 -0.06 17.62
C PHE A 168 18.55 -0.61 16.32
N GLY A 169 17.90 -1.54 15.61
CA GLY A 169 18.41 -2.25 14.44
C GLY A 169 17.49 -2.25 13.21
N SER A 170 16.30 -1.63 13.26
CA SER A 170 15.42 -1.57 12.08
C SER A 170 16.00 -0.62 11.01
N PRO A 171 16.23 -1.06 9.76
CA PRO A 171 16.98 -0.32 8.73
C PRO A 171 16.32 0.95 8.15
N GLY A 172 15.21 1.45 8.70
CA GLY A 172 14.35 2.43 8.03
C GLY A 172 14.79 3.91 8.05
N LEU A 173 15.93 4.26 8.66
CA LEU A 173 16.35 5.67 8.82
C LEU A 173 17.63 5.99 8.02
N ALA A 174 17.64 5.71 6.72
CA ALA A 174 18.72 6.17 5.84
C ALA A 174 18.49 7.65 5.44
N PRO A 175 19.42 8.57 5.74
CA PRO A 175 19.34 9.94 5.24
C PRO A 175 19.63 9.95 3.74
N GLY A 176 18.70 10.48 2.94
CA GLY A 176 18.88 10.68 1.50
C GLY A 176 20.09 11.57 1.20
N PRO A 177 20.82 11.34 0.08
CA PRO A 177 22.10 11.99 -0.19
C PRO A 177 22.06 13.47 -0.61
N ASP A 178 20.89 14.09 -0.76
CA ASP A 178 20.80 15.43 -1.37
C ASP A 178 20.42 16.51 -0.35
N GLY A 179 21.42 17.25 0.11
CA GLY A 179 21.34 18.34 1.09
C GLY A 179 20.61 19.61 0.61
N ALA A 180 19.39 19.49 0.08
CA ALA A 180 18.55 20.62 -0.29
C ALA A 180 17.37 20.77 0.69
N GLY A 181 17.55 21.63 1.69
CA GLY A 181 16.45 22.26 2.45
C GLY A 181 15.60 21.33 3.31
N PHE A 182 15.98 21.19 4.59
CA PHE A 182 15.09 20.69 5.64
C PHE A 182 13.96 21.71 5.89
N GLY A 183 12.91 21.64 5.07
CA GLY A 183 11.56 21.96 5.52
C GLY A 183 11.08 20.90 6.51
N PRO A 184 9.91 21.10 7.17
CA PRO A 184 9.28 20.01 7.91
C PRO A 184 9.25 18.78 7.02
N VAL A 185 9.82 17.67 7.50
CA VAL A 185 9.65 16.38 6.84
C VAL A 185 8.16 16.12 6.89
N ALA A 186 7.48 16.40 5.77
CA ALA A 186 6.09 16.03 5.63
C ALA A 186 6.03 14.53 5.97
N PRO A 187 5.06 14.08 6.78
CA PRO A 187 4.83 12.65 6.94
C PRO A 187 4.85 12.02 5.53
N PRO A 188 5.49 10.85 5.35
CA PRO A 188 5.60 10.20 4.05
C PRO A 188 4.23 10.28 3.38
N ALA A 189 4.21 10.81 2.15
CA ALA A 189 2.97 11.16 1.47
C ALA A 189 1.99 9.98 1.52
N ASP A 190 0.76 10.27 1.94
CA ASP A 190 -0.28 9.29 2.19
C ASP A 190 -0.88 8.80 0.85
N ASP A 191 -0.06 8.13 0.06
CA ASP A 191 -0.38 7.75 -1.33
C ASP A 191 -1.59 6.80 -1.41
N GLY A 192 -1.87 6.07 -0.32
CA GLY A 192 -3.03 5.16 -0.22
C GLY A 192 -4.37 5.88 -0.19
N VAL A 193 -4.44 7.11 0.32
CA VAL A 193 -5.69 7.84 0.52
C VAL A 193 -6.37 8.16 -0.81
N ILE A 194 -5.59 8.61 -1.80
CA ILE A 194 -6.13 8.96 -3.12
C ILE A 194 -6.70 7.70 -3.78
N ASP A 195 -5.99 6.58 -3.72
CA ASP A 195 -6.45 5.33 -4.32
C ASP A 195 -7.69 4.77 -3.63
N LEU A 196 -7.69 4.75 -2.29
CA LEU A 196 -8.86 4.34 -1.50
C LEU A 196 -10.07 5.23 -1.83
N THR A 197 -9.88 6.54 -1.88
CA THR A 197 -10.92 7.53 -2.17
C THR A 197 -11.57 7.28 -3.53
N ILE A 198 -10.75 7.07 -4.56
CA ILE A 198 -11.24 6.77 -5.92
C ILE A 198 -11.97 5.43 -5.92
N SER A 199 -11.37 4.38 -5.36
CA SER A 199 -11.93 3.04 -5.36
C SER A 199 -13.24 2.95 -4.60
N GLU A 200 -13.32 3.47 -3.37
CA GLU A 200 -14.52 3.44 -2.54
C GLU A 200 -15.65 4.30 -3.12
N THR A 201 -15.32 5.43 -3.76
CA THR A 201 -16.33 6.21 -4.51
C THR A 201 -16.95 5.36 -5.63
N LEU A 202 -16.12 4.67 -6.41
CA LEU A 202 -16.58 3.81 -7.50
C LEU A 202 -17.35 2.59 -6.99
N GLN A 203 -16.91 1.98 -5.88
CA GLN A 203 -17.62 0.90 -5.22
C GLN A 203 -18.97 1.36 -4.69
N GLY A 204 -19.03 2.53 -4.06
CA GLY A 204 -20.27 3.14 -3.58
C GLY A 204 -21.29 3.33 -4.70
N ILE A 205 -20.84 3.78 -5.88
CA ILE A 205 -21.68 3.86 -7.09
C ILE A 205 -22.16 2.46 -7.51
N ALA A 206 -21.27 1.47 -7.58
CA ALA A 206 -21.62 0.12 -7.99
C ALA A 206 -22.59 -0.55 -7.00
N VAL A 207 -22.37 -0.41 -5.69
CA VAL A 207 -23.24 -0.93 -4.62
C VAL A 207 -24.61 -0.26 -4.67
N ALA A 208 -24.67 1.05 -4.89
CA ALA A 208 -25.94 1.76 -5.07
C ALA A 208 -26.71 1.26 -6.30
N TYR A 209 -26.02 1.00 -7.42
CA TYR A 209 -26.62 0.40 -8.60
C TYR A 209 -27.17 -1.00 -8.30
N LEU A 210 -26.36 -1.86 -7.69
CA LEU A 210 -26.76 -3.22 -7.32
C LEU A 210 -27.92 -3.22 -6.31
N ALA A 211 -27.97 -2.26 -5.39
CA ALA A 211 -29.11 -2.08 -4.50
C ALA A 211 -30.39 -1.76 -5.28
N CYS A 212 -30.36 -0.82 -6.22
CA CYS A 212 -31.50 -0.55 -7.10
C CYS A 212 -31.95 -1.80 -7.86
N MET A 213 -31.01 -2.54 -8.46
CA MET A 213 -31.31 -3.76 -9.22
C MET A 213 -31.90 -4.87 -8.34
N SER A 214 -31.46 -4.99 -7.08
CA SER A 214 -32.00 -5.95 -6.10
C SER A 214 -33.47 -5.70 -5.76
N PHE A 215 -33.93 -4.45 -5.90
CA PHE A 215 -35.32 -4.03 -5.70
C PHE A 215 -36.09 -3.87 -7.01
N ASP A 216 -35.53 -4.30 -8.15
CA ASP A 216 -36.10 -4.13 -9.49
C ASP A 216 -36.42 -2.67 -9.84
N ILE A 217 -35.60 -1.74 -9.35
CA ILE A 217 -35.72 -0.31 -9.63
C ILE A 217 -35.00 -0.01 -10.95
N GLN A 218 -35.76 0.26 -12.01
CA GLN A 218 -35.24 0.61 -13.34
C GLN A 218 -35.48 2.09 -13.73
N ASP A 219 -36.09 2.89 -12.85
CA ASP A 219 -36.33 4.32 -13.12
C ASP A 219 -35.06 5.14 -12.92
N TRP A 220 -34.53 5.72 -14.01
CA TRP A 220 -33.33 6.55 -13.99
C TRP A 220 -33.43 7.76 -13.05
N ARG A 221 -34.65 8.24 -12.79
CA ARG A 221 -34.92 9.36 -11.87
C ARG A 221 -34.62 8.98 -10.42
N ILE A 222 -34.63 7.68 -10.12
CA ILE A 222 -34.26 7.12 -8.81
C ILE A 222 -32.80 6.67 -8.87
N ILE A 223 -32.42 5.90 -9.89
CA ILE A 223 -31.05 5.38 -10.04
C ILE A 223 -30.02 6.52 -9.99
N GLY A 224 -30.17 7.58 -10.79
CA GLY A 224 -29.18 8.66 -10.87
C GLY A 224 -28.85 9.29 -9.50
N PRO A 225 -29.85 9.79 -8.75
CA PRO A 225 -29.64 10.26 -7.38
C PRO A 225 -29.08 9.20 -6.42
N THR A 226 -29.52 7.94 -6.54
CA THR A 226 -29.01 6.84 -5.71
C THR A 226 -27.54 6.55 -5.98
N LEU A 227 -27.09 6.57 -7.25
CA LEU A 227 -25.68 6.44 -7.61
C LEU A 227 -24.84 7.58 -7.04
N LEU A 228 -25.33 8.82 -7.14
CA LEU A 228 -24.64 9.98 -6.56
C LEU A 228 -24.52 9.85 -5.03
N MET A 229 -25.59 9.40 -4.37
CA MET A 229 -25.57 9.14 -2.93
C MET A 229 -24.60 8.00 -2.57
N GLY A 230 -24.56 6.93 -3.35
CA GLY A 230 -23.62 5.83 -3.20
C GLY A 230 -22.17 6.29 -3.33
N GLY A 231 -21.84 7.01 -4.40
CA GLY A 231 -20.51 7.57 -4.62
C GLY A 231 -20.11 8.55 -3.52
N GLY A 232 -21.01 9.45 -3.11
CA GLY A 232 -20.77 10.36 -2.00
C GLY A 232 -20.55 9.63 -0.66
N THR A 233 -21.25 8.52 -0.43
CA THR A 233 -21.06 7.68 0.77
C THR A 233 -19.70 6.98 0.74
N GLY A 234 -19.31 6.42 -0.40
CA GLY A 234 -17.98 5.82 -0.58
C GLY A 234 -16.85 6.82 -0.39
N LEU A 235 -16.97 8.00 -1.01
CA LEU A 235 -16.04 9.12 -0.83
C LEU A 235 -15.90 9.51 0.65
N ALA A 236 -17.04 9.73 1.32
CA ALA A 236 -17.05 10.11 2.73
C ALA A 236 -16.45 9.01 3.61
N ALA A 237 -16.72 7.74 3.31
CA ALA A 237 -16.16 6.60 4.05
C ALA A 237 -14.63 6.53 3.91
N ALA A 238 -14.09 6.74 2.71
CA ALA A 238 -12.65 6.75 2.48
C ALA A 238 -11.95 7.90 3.23
N LEU A 239 -12.48 9.12 3.13
CA LEU A 239 -11.94 10.28 3.86
C LEU A 239 -12.04 10.12 5.38
N LEU A 240 -13.11 9.46 5.86
CA LEU A 240 -13.26 9.15 7.28
C LEU A 240 -12.28 8.07 7.73
N ALA A 241 -12.05 7.06 6.89
CA ALA A 241 -11.11 5.99 7.16
C ALA A 241 -9.68 6.55 7.25
N ASP A 242 -9.27 7.39 6.30
CA ASP A 242 -8.02 8.16 6.33
C ASP A 242 -7.87 8.98 7.62
N TYR A 243 -8.92 9.70 8.02
CA TYR A 243 -8.86 10.52 9.24
C TYR A 243 -8.62 9.70 10.53
N TYR A 244 -9.11 8.46 10.60
CA TYR A 244 -9.03 7.63 11.81
C TYR A 244 -7.98 6.53 11.77
N LEU A 245 -7.51 6.16 10.58
CA LEU A 245 -6.61 5.05 10.35
C LEU A 245 -5.48 5.55 9.45
N PRO A 246 -4.20 5.36 9.83
CA PRO A 246 -3.10 5.57 8.89
C PRO A 246 -3.18 4.47 7.83
N ILE A 247 -3.77 4.76 6.66
CA ILE A 247 -3.99 3.77 5.62
C ILE A 247 -2.83 3.81 4.63
N GLY A 248 -1.97 2.79 4.71
CA GLY A 248 -0.93 2.60 3.72
C GLY A 248 -1.52 2.24 2.34
N MET A 249 -0.69 2.36 1.30
CA MET A 249 -1.07 1.95 -0.07
C MET A 249 -1.53 0.48 -0.14
N ALA A 250 -0.86 -0.42 0.58
CA ALA A 250 -1.22 -1.84 0.64
C ALA A 250 -2.61 -2.04 1.27
N ASP A 251 -2.90 -1.34 2.36
CA ASP A 251 -4.20 -1.40 3.04
C ASP A 251 -5.32 -0.88 2.14
N ALA A 252 -5.08 0.26 1.47
CA ALA A 252 -6.02 0.83 0.51
C ALA A 252 -6.36 -0.16 -0.61
N GLU A 253 -5.34 -0.79 -1.21
CA GLU A 253 -5.53 -1.78 -2.27
C GLU A 253 -6.23 -3.05 -1.77
N LEU A 254 -5.99 -3.46 -0.53
CA LEU A 254 -6.59 -4.65 0.06
C LEU A 254 -8.08 -4.44 0.36
N VAL A 255 -8.44 -3.28 0.92
CA VAL A 255 -9.83 -2.86 1.14
C VAL A 255 -10.56 -2.74 -0.20
N ALA A 256 -9.96 -2.03 -1.15
CA ALA A 256 -10.48 -1.85 -2.50
C ALA A 256 -10.66 -3.18 -3.24
N GLY A 257 -9.61 -4.00 -3.25
CA GLY A 257 -9.58 -5.31 -3.89
C GLY A 257 -10.61 -6.24 -3.27
N GLY A 258 -10.71 -6.28 -1.94
CA GLY A 258 -11.71 -7.06 -1.22
C GLY A 258 -13.14 -6.77 -1.70
N GLY A 259 -13.49 -5.48 -1.81
CA GLY A 259 -14.80 -5.08 -2.32
C GLY A 259 -15.05 -5.51 -3.78
N TRP A 260 -14.11 -5.22 -4.69
CA TRP A 260 -14.27 -5.54 -6.11
C TRP A 260 -14.29 -7.04 -6.40
N TRP A 261 -13.36 -7.80 -5.82
CA TRP A 261 -13.33 -9.25 -5.96
C TRP A 261 -14.57 -9.89 -5.32
N GLY A 262 -15.04 -9.37 -4.19
CA GLY A 262 -16.27 -9.80 -3.54
C GLY A 262 -17.50 -9.59 -4.44
N ILE A 263 -17.63 -8.44 -5.10
CA ILE A 263 -18.70 -8.20 -6.09
C ILE A 263 -18.67 -9.27 -7.17
N LEU A 264 -17.49 -9.49 -7.77
CA LEU A 264 -17.32 -10.42 -8.88
C LEU A 264 -17.58 -11.87 -8.45
N GLU A 265 -17.09 -12.26 -7.28
CA GLU A 265 -17.34 -13.58 -6.69
C GLU A 265 -18.84 -13.81 -6.48
N GLY A 266 -19.56 -12.81 -5.96
CA GLY A 266 -21.02 -12.84 -5.81
C GLY A 266 -21.76 -13.00 -7.15
N ILE A 267 -21.33 -12.28 -8.20
CA ILE A 267 -21.90 -12.43 -9.56
C ILE A 267 -21.68 -13.85 -10.09
N LEU A 268 -20.44 -14.35 -10.03
CA LEU A 268 -20.08 -15.65 -10.57
C LEU A 268 -20.76 -16.80 -9.81
N LEU A 269 -20.88 -16.68 -8.49
CA LEU A 269 -21.63 -17.62 -7.65
C LEU A 269 -23.12 -17.62 -8.02
N ALA A 270 -23.74 -16.45 -8.12
CA ALA A 270 -25.15 -16.33 -8.49
C ALA A 270 -25.44 -16.95 -9.86
N LYS A 271 -24.58 -16.66 -10.84
CA LYS A 271 -24.66 -17.27 -12.17
C LYS A 271 -24.50 -18.79 -12.12
N THR A 272 -23.56 -19.30 -11.34
CA THR A 272 -23.38 -20.75 -11.12
C THR A 272 -24.63 -21.40 -10.50
N LEU A 273 -25.36 -20.67 -9.67
CA LEU A 273 -26.63 -21.10 -9.07
C LEU A 273 -27.84 -20.90 -10.01
N GLY A 274 -27.64 -20.44 -11.24
CA GLY A 274 -28.69 -20.27 -12.24
C GLY A 274 -29.42 -18.93 -12.19
N ALA A 275 -28.87 -17.90 -11.54
CA ALA A 275 -29.44 -16.55 -11.58
C ALA A 275 -29.31 -15.93 -12.99
N GLY A 276 -30.43 -15.83 -13.70
CA GLY A 276 -30.46 -15.37 -15.08
C GLY A 276 -30.37 -13.86 -15.24
N ASP A 277 -31.04 -13.10 -14.38
CA ASP A 277 -31.27 -11.65 -14.50
C ASP A 277 -30.56 -10.83 -13.42
N MET A 278 -30.53 -9.50 -13.60
CA MET A 278 -29.88 -8.59 -12.65
C MET A 278 -30.55 -8.59 -11.27
N THR A 279 -31.85 -8.83 -11.18
CA THR A 279 -32.60 -8.92 -9.91
C THR A 279 -32.15 -10.13 -9.08
N GLY A 280 -31.81 -11.23 -9.75
CA GLY A 280 -31.19 -12.40 -9.12
C GLY A 280 -29.70 -12.20 -8.82
N LEU A 281 -28.93 -11.55 -9.69
CA LEU A 281 -27.48 -11.36 -9.51
C LEU A 281 -27.14 -10.36 -8.41
N ALA A 282 -27.81 -9.22 -8.40
CA ALA A 282 -27.48 -8.09 -7.56
C ALA A 282 -27.44 -8.38 -6.04
N PRO A 283 -28.38 -9.12 -5.42
CA PRO A 283 -28.30 -9.42 -3.99
C PRO A 283 -27.09 -10.30 -3.64
N TRP A 284 -26.68 -11.22 -4.52
CA TRP A 284 -25.46 -12.00 -4.32
C TRP A 284 -24.21 -11.16 -4.49
N SER A 285 -24.19 -10.24 -5.45
CA SER A 285 -23.10 -9.28 -5.63
C SER A 285 -22.93 -8.37 -4.41
N LEU A 286 -24.03 -7.90 -3.82
CA LEU A 286 -24.02 -7.10 -2.59
C LEU A 286 -23.52 -7.91 -1.38
N LEU A 287 -23.94 -9.18 -1.29
CA LEU A 287 -23.44 -10.09 -0.25
C LEU A 287 -21.94 -10.32 -0.41
N GLY A 288 -21.49 -10.63 -1.63
CA GLY A 288 -20.08 -10.81 -1.96
C GLY A 288 -19.26 -9.57 -1.68
N TRP A 289 -19.73 -8.38 -2.10
CA TRP A 289 -19.12 -7.09 -1.77
C TRP A 289 -18.95 -6.90 -0.27
N SER A 290 -20.01 -7.14 0.50
CA SER A 290 -20.00 -6.92 1.96
C SER A 290 -19.00 -7.84 2.65
N LEU A 291 -18.96 -9.12 2.24
CA LEU A 291 -18.01 -10.10 2.78
C LEU A 291 -16.57 -9.80 2.34
N GLY A 292 -16.37 -9.44 1.08
CA GLY A 292 -15.07 -9.11 0.51
C GLY A 292 -14.48 -7.85 1.12
N LEU A 293 -15.25 -6.75 1.21
CA LEU A 293 -14.85 -5.52 1.87
C LEU A 293 -14.51 -5.75 3.35
N GLY A 294 -15.37 -6.48 4.07
CA GLY A 294 -15.12 -6.83 5.47
C GLY A 294 -13.83 -7.65 5.65
N THR A 295 -13.55 -8.56 4.72
CA THR A 295 -12.31 -9.35 4.70
C THR A 295 -11.11 -8.43 4.44
N GLY A 296 -11.18 -7.55 3.43
CA GLY A 296 -10.12 -6.58 3.11
C GLY A 296 -9.79 -5.67 4.29
N ILE A 297 -10.80 -5.09 4.94
CA ILE A 297 -10.63 -4.26 6.15
C ILE A 297 -9.99 -5.07 7.29
N THR A 298 -10.46 -6.31 7.51
CA THR A 298 -9.93 -7.16 8.59
C THR A 298 -8.47 -7.51 8.34
N LEU A 299 -8.10 -7.87 7.11
CA LEU A 299 -6.73 -8.22 6.77
C LEU A 299 -5.81 -6.99 6.85
N ALA A 300 -6.25 -5.82 6.38
CA ALA A 300 -5.49 -4.57 6.49
C ALA A 300 -5.24 -4.18 7.95
N ALA A 301 -6.21 -4.42 8.82
CA ALA A 301 -6.08 -4.14 10.25
C ALA A 301 -5.26 -5.19 11.03
N THR A 302 -5.00 -6.38 10.47
CA THR A 302 -4.41 -7.51 11.23
C THR A 302 -3.10 -8.04 10.67
N LEU A 303 -2.81 -7.80 9.41
CA LEU A 303 -1.63 -8.27 8.72
C LEU A 303 -0.81 -7.07 8.23
N ASP A 304 0.50 -7.15 8.40
CA ASP A 304 1.46 -6.21 7.82
C ASP A 304 1.83 -6.74 6.43
N LEU A 305 1.04 -6.38 5.42
CA LEU A 305 1.23 -6.79 4.02
C LEU A 305 1.94 -5.68 3.26
N THR A 306 2.89 -6.07 2.40
CA THR A 306 3.50 -5.12 1.49
C THR A 306 2.57 -4.82 0.31
N THR A 307 2.73 -3.66 -0.34
CA THR A 307 2.01 -3.35 -1.58
C THR A 307 2.31 -4.38 -2.68
N GLY A 308 3.48 -5.02 -2.62
CA GLY A 308 3.87 -6.13 -3.47
C GLY A 308 2.98 -7.36 -3.30
N ASP A 309 2.73 -7.76 -2.06
CA ASP A 309 1.91 -8.93 -1.72
C ASP A 309 0.47 -8.77 -2.21
N VAL A 310 -0.08 -7.57 -2.02
CA VAL A 310 -1.44 -7.22 -2.45
C VAL A 310 -1.52 -7.16 -3.97
N ALA A 311 -0.55 -6.55 -4.64
CA ALA A 311 -0.48 -6.52 -6.10
C ALA A 311 -0.36 -7.92 -6.71
N LEU A 312 0.50 -8.78 -6.16
CA LEU A 312 0.65 -10.17 -6.60
C LEU A 312 -0.65 -10.95 -6.42
N THR A 313 -1.33 -10.76 -5.28
CA THR A 313 -2.61 -11.42 -5.00
C THR A 313 -3.71 -10.96 -5.95
N ASN A 314 -3.81 -9.65 -6.20
CA ASN A 314 -4.77 -9.08 -7.15
C ASN A 314 -4.50 -9.56 -8.58
N SER A 315 -3.24 -9.55 -9.01
CA SER A 315 -2.82 -10.05 -10.32
C SER A 315 -3.16 -11.53 -10.49
N ALA A 316 -2.80 -12.38 -9.52
CA ALA A 316 -3.10 -13.81 -9.57
C ALA A 316 -4.61 -14.07 -9.61
N THR A 317 -5.41 -13.28 -8.87
CA THR A 317 -6.88 -13.34 -8.90
C THR A 317 -7.42 -12.95 -10.27
N ALA A 318 -6.89 -11.87 -10.87
CA ALA A 318 -7.27 -11.40 -12.20
C ALA A 318 -6.96 -12.46 -13.28
N TRP A 319 -5.74 -12.98 -13.30
CA TRP A 319 -5.31 -13.99 -14.27
C TRP A 319 -5.97 -15.35 -14.05
N GLY A 320 -6.24 -15.73 -12.80
CA GLY A 320 -7.03 -16.91 -12.48
C GLY A 320 -8.46 -16.80 -13.01
N THR A 321 -9.10 -15.64 -12.80
CA THR A 321 -10.43 -15.34 -13.35
C THR A 321 -10.42 -15.37 -14.88
N PHE A 322 -9.46 -14.70 -15.50
CA PHE A 322 -9.28 -14.69 -16.96
C PHE A 322 -9.08 -16.10 -17.51
N ALA A 323 -8.17 -16.87 -16.93
CA ALA A 323 -7.90 -18.24 -17.35
C ALA A 323 -9.14 -19.11 -17.18
N GLY A 324 -9.87 -19.00 -16.07
CA GLY A 324 -11.14 -19.71 -15.86
C GLY A 324 -12.19 -19.35 -16.92
N ALA A 325 -12.32 -18.06 -17.26
CA ALA A 325 -13.24 -17.61 -18.31
C ALA A 325 -12.84 -18.15 -19.70
N VAL A 326 -11.57 -18.06 -20.06
CA VAL A 326 -11.07 -18.56 -21.36
C VAL A 326 -11.17 -20.08 -21.44
N ILE A 327 -10.88 -20.82 -20.35
CA ILE A 327 -11.04 -22.28 -20.27
C ILE A 327 -12.51 -22.67 -20.40
N ALA A 328 -13.43 -21.94 -19.78
CA ALA A 328 -14.86 -22.19 -19.92
C ALA A 328 -15.29 -22.08 -21.39
N GLY A 329 -14.86 -21.02 -22.09
CA GLY A 329 -15.06 -20.87 -23.53
C GLY A 329 -14.42 -22.00 -24.35
N THR A 330 -13.19 -22.39 -23.99
CA THR A 330 -12.42 -23.43 -24.71
C THR A 330 -13.03 -24.83 -24.55
N ILE A 331 -13.31 -25.26 -23.33
CA ILE A 331 -13.75 -26.64 -23.06
C ILE A 331 -15.17 -26.85 -23.55
N LEU A 332 -16.04 -25.86 -23.35
CA LEU A 332 -17.46 -25.99 -23.64
C LEU A 332 -17.80 -25.61 -25.07
N GLY A 333 -16.86 -25.02 -25.82
CA GLY A 333 -17.10 -24.56 -27.19
C GLY A 333 -18.21 -23.52 -27.32
N ARG A 334 -18.60 -22.93 -26.18
CA ARG A 334 -19.69 -21.96 -26.08
C ARG A 334 -19.13 -20.58 -26.34
N ASP A 335 -19.89 -19.79 -27.08
CA ASP A 335 -19.51 -18.41 -27.33
C ASP A 335 -19.50 -17.65 -26.01
N ILE A 336 -18.32 -17.16 -25.64
CA ILE A 336 -18.12 -16.25 -24.51
C ILE A 336 -18.97 -14.96 -24.70
N PHE A 337 -19.41 -14.72 -25.95
CA PHE A 337 -20.18 -13.55 -26.38
C PHE A 337 -21.68 -13.81 -26.62
N THR A 338 -22.14 -15.05 -26.55
CA THR A 338 -23.58 -15.35 -26.72
C THR A 338 -24.26 -15.34 -25.35
N THR A 339 -25.34 -14.57 -25.25
CA THR A 339 -26.17 -14.42 -24.03
C THR A 339 -27.01 -15.65 -23.68
N ASP A 340 -26.82 -16.79 -24.36
CA ASP A 340 -27.57 -18.01 -24.05
C ASP A 340 -27.16 -18.57 -22.67
N THR A 341 -28.18 -19.03 -21.94
CA THR A 341 -28.22 -19.38 -20.50
C THR A 341 -27.31 -20.54 -20.07
N ASP A 342 -26.41 -20.97 -20.94
CA ASP A 342 -25.66 -22.21 -20.84
C ASP A 342 -24.16 -21.97 -20.60
N TYR A 343 -23.70 -20.75 -20.33
CA TYR A 343 -22.30 -20.55 -19.95
C TYR A 343 -22.04 -21.13 -18.55
N ASP A 344 -21.02 -21.99 -18.41
CA ASP A 344 -20.67 -22.59 -17.11
C ASP A 344 -19.82 -21.61 -16.28
N TYR A 345 -20.51 -20.77 -15.52
CA TYR A 345 -19.88 -19.80 -14.64
C TYR A 345 -19.14 -20.44 -13.45
N ALA A 346 -19.27 -21.75 -13.23
CA ALA A 346 -18.52 -22.44 -12.20
C ALA A 346 -17.02 -22.47 -12.52
N ILE A 347 -16.64 -22.51 -13.80
CA ILE A 347 -15.23 -22.55 -14.22
C ILE A 347 -14.53 -21.20 -13.98
N PRO A 348 -15.05 -20.03 -14.41
CA PRO A 348 -14.49 -18.74 -14.02
C PRO A 348 -14.52 -18.51 -12.51
N PHE A 349 -15.57 -18.94 -11.81
CA PHE A 349 -15.64 -18.87 -10.34
C PHE A 349 -14.51 -19.65 -9.66
N ALA A 350 -14.25 -20.88 -10.14
CA ALA A 350 -13.14 -21.70 -9.68
C ALA A 350 -11.79 -21.07 -10.04
N GLY A 351 -11.67 -20.50 -11.23
CA GLY A 351 -10.47 -19.77 -11.68
C GLY A 351 -10.15 -18.56 -10.80
N LEU A 352 -11.16 -17.74 -10.46
CA LEU A 352 -11.02 -16.60 -9.54
C LEU A 352 -10.47 -17.07 -8.18
N ASN A 353 -11.12 -18.05 -7.57
CA ASN A 353 -10.72 -18.58 -6.27
C ASN A 353 -9.34 -19.24 -6.29
N ALA A 354 -9.03 -20.01 -7.34
CA ALA A 354 -7.71 -20.60 -7.53
C ALA A 354 -6.64 -19.53 -7.69
N GLY A 355 -6.92 -18.46 -8.44
CA GLY A 355 -6.05 -17.30 -8.59
C GLY A 355 -5.77 -16.61 -7.26
N LEU A 356 -6.83 -16.32 -6.50
CA LEU A 356 -6.73 -15.70 -5.17
C LEU A 356 -5.87 -16.52 -4.22
N VAL A 357 -6.18 -17.82 -4.06
CA VAL A 357 -5.40 -18.71 -3.19
C VAL A 357 -3.95 -18.83 -3.67
N SER A 358 -3.73 -18.92 -4.99
CA SER A 358 -2.37 -19.01 -5.54
C SER A 358 -1.58 -17.73 -5.28
N GLY A 359 -2.22 -16.56 -5.40
CA GLY A 359 -1.62 -15.27 -5.09
C GLY A 359 -1.22 -15.15 -3.63
N ILE A 360 -2.13 -15.50 -2.71
CA ILE A 360 -1.85 -15.52 -1.26
C ILE A 360 -0.71 -16.48 -0.93
N VAL A 361 -0.69 -17.68 -1.53
CA VAL A 361 0.39 -18.64 -1.28
C VAL A 361 1.70 -18.13 -1.88
N ALA A 362 1.68 -17.54 -3.07
CA ALA A 362 2.88 -17.05 -3.74
C ALA A 362 3.51 -15.87 -2.98
N SER A 363 2.71 -14.96 -2.41
CA SER A 363 3.24 -13.83 -1.62
C SER A 363 3.98 -14.28 -0.36
N LEU A 364 3.72 -15.49 0.15
CA LEU A 364 4.50 -16.04 1.27
C LEU A 364 5.93 -16.48 0.89
N PHE A 365 6.22 -16.63 -0.40
CA PHE A 365 7.49 -17.18 -0.89
C PHE A 365 8.24 -16.24 -1.84
N VAL A 366 7.56 -15.20 -2.34
CA VAL A 366 8.07 -14.36 -3.41
C VAL A 366 7.79 -12.90 -3.05
N ASP A 367 8.87 -12.16 -2.79
CA ASP A 367 8.83 -10.71 -2.70
C ASP A 367 8.86 -10.13 -4.11
N VAL A 368 7.81 -9.37 -4.47
CA VAL A 368 7.69 -8.69 -5.77
C VAL A 368 7.26 -7.26 -5.50
N SER A 369 7.94 -6.28 -6.08
CA SER A 369 7.49 -4.89 -6.01
C SER A 369 6.21 -4.68 -6.82
N ARG A 370 5.37 -3.72 -6.39
CA ARG A 370 4.15 -3.33 -7.12
C ARG A 370 4.44 -2.97 -8.58
N GLY A 371 5.52 -2.22 -8.82
CA GLY A 371 5.94 -1.81 -10.16
C GLY A 371 6.35 -3.00 -11.04
N ARG A 372 7.08 -3.97 -10.48
CA ARG A 372 7.41 -5.22 -11.18
C ARG A 372 6.14 -5.99 -11.55
N MET A 373 5.21 -6.16 -10.60
CA MET A 373 3.96 -6.91 -10.85
C MET A 373 3.15 -6.28 -11.99
N ALA A 374 3.05 -4.96 -12.01
CA ALA A 374 2.38 -4.25 -13.09
C ALA A 374 3.00 -4.47 -14.48
N LEU A 375 4.33 -4.51 -14.57
CA LEU A 375 5.02 -4.80 -15.84
C LEU A 375 4.79 -6.26 -16.28
N ILE A 376 4.70 -7.18 -15.31
CA ILE A 376 4.32 -8.57 -15.58
C ILE A 376 2.89 -8.62 -16.13
N ASP A 377 1.94 -7.94 -15.50
CA ASP A 377 0.54 -7.87 -15.95
C ASP A 377 0.41 -7.26 -17.35
N LEU A 378 1.12 -6.15 -17.61
CA LEU A 378 1.19 -5.54 -18.92
C LEU A 378 1.76 -6.50 -19.97
N SER A 379 2.77 -7.29 -19.61
CA SER A 379 3.33 -8.30 -20.52
C SER A 379 2.32 -9.41 -20.81
N GLY A 380 1.59 -9.86 -19.80
CA GLY A 380 0.48 -10.81 -19.96
C GLY A 380 -0.60 -10.27 -20.90
N MET A 381 -0.97 -9.00 -20.75
CA MET A 381 -1.90 -8.29 -21.62
C MET A 381 -1.47 -8.22 -23.07
N LEU A 382 -0.22 -7.81 -23.31
CA LEU A 382 0.35 -7.81 -24.65
C LEU A 382 0.34 -9.22 -25.24
N GLY A 383 0.56 -10.24 -24.41
CA GLY A 383 0.35 -11.64 -24.75
C GLY A 383 -1.08 -11.95 -25.19
N VAL A 384 -2.09 -11.55 -24.40
CA VAL A 384 -3.52 -11.71 -24.75
C VAL A 384 -3.84 -11.03 -26.08
N LEU A 385 -3.41 -9.78 -26.27
CA LEU A 385 -3.66 -9.00 -27.49
C LEU A 385 -3.01 -9.65 -28.71
N LEU A 386 -1.77 -10.12 -28.57
CA LEU A 386 -1.07 -10.86 -29.63
C LEU A 386 -1.81 -12.16 -29.94
N GLY A 387 -2.22 -12.93 -28.92
CA GLY A 387 -2.96 -14.17 -29.09
C GLY A 387 -4.32 -13.96 -29.77
N ALA A 388 -5.07 -12.95 -29.35
CA ALA A 388 -6.34 -12.58 -29.97
C ALA A 388 -6.15 -12.14 -31.43
N SER A 389 -5.07 -11.41 -31.74
CA SER A 389 -4.71 -10.99 -33.10
C SER A 389 -4.33 -12.17 -33.99
N LEU A 390 -3.56 -13.12 -33.46
CA LEU A 390 -3.18 -14.35 -34.18
C LEU A 390 -4.35 -15.31 -34.34
N GLY A 391 -5.26 -15.35 -33.36
CA GLY A 391 -6.46 -16.17 -33.39
C GLY A 391 -7.60 -15.59 -34.24
N THR A 392 -7.55 -14.29 -34.56
CA THR A 392 -8.58 -13.56 -35.32
C THR A 392 -9.06 -14.33 -36.56
N PRO A 393 -8.21 -14.89 -37.45
CA PRO A 393 -8.68 -15.63 -38.62
C PRO A 393 -9.65 -16.79 -38.30
N LEU A 394 -9.56 -17.37 -37.10
CA LEU A 394 -10.42 -18.47 -36.66
C LEU A 394 -11.86 -18.03 -36.35
N ILE A 395 -12.12 -16.74 -36.10
CA ILE A 395 -13.45 -16.26 -35.64
C ILE A 395 -14.27 -15.51 -36.71
N PHE A 396 -13.70 -15.17 -37.88
CA PHE A 396 -14.39 -14.35 -38.89
C PHE A 396 -15.17 -15.12 -39.97
N GLU A 397 -14.95 -16.43 -40.15
CA GLU A 397 -15.62 -17.22 -41.20
C GLU A 397 -16.45 -18.38 -40.62
N SER A 398 -17.66 -18.08 -40.14
CA SER A 398 -18.60 -19.10 -39.60
C SER A 398 -17.90 -20.11 -38.66
N PRO A 399 -17.25 -19.61 -37.59
CA PRO A 399 -16.36 -20.41 -36.75
C PRO A 399 -17.09 -21.65 -36.24
N ASP A 400 -16.51 -22.81 -36.50
CA ASP A 400 -17.00 -24.03 -35.87
C ASP A 400 -16.61 -24.06 -34.38
N GLU A 401 -17.07 -25.07 -33.65
CA GLU A 401 -16.75 -25.20 -32.23
C GLU A 401 -15.23 -25.31 -32.02
N ASN A 402 -14.53 -26.04 -32.88
CA ASN A 402 -13.10 -26.28 -32.79
C ASN A 402 -12.29 -25.00 -33.02
N ASP A 403 -12.70 -24.15 -33.96
CA ASP A 403 -12.08 -22.84 -34.22
C ASP A 403 -12.16 -21.93 -32.99
N LYS A 404 -13.31 -21.91 -32.30
CA LYS A 404 -13.48 -21.17 -31.03
C LYS A 404 -12.55 -21.71 -29.94
N ARG A 405 -12.41 -23.04 -29.82
CA ARG A 405 -11.47 -23.64 -28.86
C ARG A 405 -10.03 -23.22 -29.16
N TRP A 406 -9.63 -23.24 -30.43
CA TRP A 406 -8.29 -22.82 -30.83
C TRP A 406 -8.06 -21.32 -30.59
N TYR A 407 -9.05 -20.47 -30.88
CA TYR A 407 -8.98 -19.05 -30.57
C TYR A 407 -8.70 -18.81 -29.07
N SER A 408 -9.50 -19.42 -28.20
CA SER A 408 -9.34 -19.30 -26.75
C SER A 408 -8.03 -19.91 -26.25
N ALA A 409 -7.62 -21.07 -26.79
CA ALA A 409 -6.34 -21.70 -26.44
C ALA A 409 -5.14 -20.83 -26.84
N ILE A 410 -5.16 -20.21 -28.04
CA ILE A 410 -4.13 -19.28 -28.49
C ILE A 410 -4.06 -18.08 -27.53
N MET A 411 -5.19 -17.47 -27.16
CA MET A 411 -5.21 -16.38 -26.18
C MET A 411 -4.58 -16.79 -24.84
N LEU A 412 -4.95 -17.95 -24.30
CA LEU A 412 -4.43 -18.43 -23.02
C LEU A 412 -2.92 -18.69 -23.06
N VAL A 413 -2.44 -19.36 -24.12
CA VAL A 413 -1.02 -19.65 -24.30
C VAL A 413 -0.22 -18.36 -24.50
N SER A 414 -0.73 -17.41 -25.30
CA SER A 414 -0.06 -16.14 -25.51
C SER A 414 -0.04 -15.28 -24.23
N ALA A 415 -1.11 -15.29 -23.44
CA ALA A 415 -1.15 -14.64 -22.12
C ALA A 415 -0.08 -15.22 -21.18
N GLY A 416 -0.03 -16.55 -21.04
CA GLY A 416 0.98 -17.23 -20.23
C GLY A 416 2.41 -16.98 -20.71
N THR A 417 2.62 -16.91 -22.02
CA THR A 417 3.93 -16.55 -22.62
C THR A 417 4.29 -15.11 -22.28
N GLY A 418 3.34 -14.17 -22.37
CA GLY A 418 3.53 -12.78 -21.99
C GLY A 418 3.91 -12.63 -20.52
N LEU A 419 3.17 -13.28 -19.61
CA LEU A 419 3.47 -13.28 -18.17
C LEU A 419 4.84 -13.87 -17.87
N ALA A 420 5.20 -15.00 -18.49
CA ALA A 420 6.50 -15.63 -18.31
C ALA A 420 7.64 -14.73 -18.78
N LEU A 421 7.50 -14.11 -19.96
CA LEU A 421 8.49 -13.15 -20.47
C LEU A 421 8.59 -11.91 -19.59
N GLY A 422 7.46 -11.33 -19.16
CA GLY A 422 7.44 -10.22 -18.22
C GLY A 422 8.16 -10.54 -16.92
N THR A 423 7.92 -11.74 -16.37
CA THR A 423 8.56 -12.21 -15.13
C THR A 423 10.08 -12.33 -15.28
N LEU A 424 10.54 -12.88 -16.41
CA LEU A 424 11.96 -13.05 -16.72
C LEU A 424 12.67 -11.72 -16.99
N LEU A 425 12.03 -10.81 -17.74
CA LEU A 425 12.60 -9.52 -18.12
C LEU A 425 12.67 -8.54 -16.94
N THR A 426 11.81 -8.71 -15.94
CA THR A 426 11.74 -7.85 -14.75
C THR A 426 12.42 -8.45 -13.52
N ALA A 427 13.09 -9.60 -13.65
CA ALA A 427 13.63 -10.36 -12.52
C ALA A 427 14.63 -9.61 -11.63
N GLY A 428 15.28 -8.55 -12.13
CA GLY A 428 16.21 -7.73 -11.37
C GLY A 428 15.66 -6.39 -10.90
N MET A 429 14.34 -6.13 -11.02
CA MET A 429 13.74 -4.84 -10.66
C MET A 429 13.44 -4.69 -9.17
N ASP A 430 13.44 -5.79 -8.41
CA ASP A 430 13.15 -5.76 -6.97
C ASP A 430 14.37 -5.46 -6.11
N ASP A 431 15.58 -5.46 -6.69
CA ASP A 431 16.84 -5.23 -5.99
C ASP A 431 17.21 -3.74 -5.86
N ASP A 432 16.47 -2.83 -6.50
CA ASP A 432 16.77 -1.40 -6.56
C ASP A 432 15.64 -0.53 -6.00
N ASP A 433 16.01 0.54 -5.27
CA ASP A 433 15.14 1.69 -4.90
C ASP A 433 14.45 2.37 -6.12
N ASN A 434 14.75 1.92 -7.33
CA ASN A 434 14.16 2.32 -8.62
C ASN A 434 12.73 1.80 -8.84
N ALA A 435 12.22 0.88 -8.01
CA ALA A 435 10.83 0.44 -8.07
C ALA A 435 9.83 1.60 -7.90
N ALA A 436 10.21 2.62 -7.10
CA ALA A 436 9.44 3.85 -6.94
C ALA A 436 9.37 4.68 -8.24
N ALA A 437 10.43 4.69 -9.06
CA ALA A 437 10.44 5.39 -10.35
C ALA A 437 9.60 4.67 -11.41
N ALA A 438 9.56 3.34 -11.39
CA ALA A 438 8.69 2.55 -12.26
C ALA A 438 7.21 2.68 -11.87
N ALA A 439 6.91 2.75 -10.56
CA ALA A 439 5.55 3.03 -10.05
C ALA A 439 5.11 4.48 -10.32
N ALA A 440 6.02 5.46 -10.25
CA ALA A 440 5.74 6.85 -10.62
C ALA A 440 5.40 7.01 -12.11
N ALA A 441 5.89 6.11 -12.98
CA ALA A 441 5.48 6.07 -14.38
C ALA A 441 4.07 5.48 -14.60
N MET A 442 3.45 4.89 -13.58
CA MET A 442 2.08 4.35 -13.63
C MET A 442 1.01 5.32 -13.12
N VAL A 443 1.44 6.42 -12.51
CA VAL A 443 0.60 7.58 -12.20
C VAL A 443 1.22 8.78 -12.90
N GLU A 444 0.93 8.91 -14.20
CA GLU A 444 1.38 10.08 -14.94
C GLU A 444 0.38 11.21 -14.69
N VAL A 445 0.80 12.17 -13.85
CA VAL A 445 0.17 13.47 -13.78
C VAL A 445 0.81 14.30 -14.89
N GLU A 446 0.15 14.37 -16.04
CA GLU A 446 0.63 15.23 -17.12
C GLU A 446 0.68 16.69 -16.65
N PRO A 447 1.59 17.52 -17.16
CA PRO A 447 1.61 18.96 -16.91
C PRO A 447 0.29 19.69 -17.26
N SER A 448 -0.60 19.03 -18.02
CA SER A 448 -1.96 19.45 -18.35
C SER A 448 -2.95 19.36 -17.17
N GLY A 449 -2.60 18.62 -16.12
CA GLY A 449 -3.47 18.31 -14.98
C GLY A 449 -4.26 17.00 -15.12
N ASP A 450 -4.06 16.24 -16.20
CA ASP A 450 -4.67 14.92 -16.36
C ASP A 450 -3.90 13.88 -15.54
N VAL A 451 -4.64 13.09 -14.76
CA VAL A 451 -4.11 12.00 -13.93
C VAL A 451 -4.52 10.67 -14.57
N SER A 452 -3.56 9.91 -15.08
CA SER A 452 -3.78 8.52 -15.50
C SER A 452 -3.42 7.58 -14.34
N LEU A 453 -4.34 6.67 -13.97
CA LEU A 453 -4.14 5.74 -12.86
C LEU A 453 -4.12 4.32 -13.42
N HIS A 454 -2.97 3.64 -13.38
CA HIS A 454 -2.81 2.28 -13.89
C HIS A 454 -2.78 1.26 -12.74
N ILE A 455 -3.95 0.73 -12.34
CA ILE A 455 -4.05 -0.28 -11.26
C ILE A 455 -4.87 -1.48 -11.77
N PRO A 456 -4.36 -2.72 -11.63
CA PRO A 456 -5.04 -3.95 -12.06
C PRO A 456 -6.11 -4.39 -11.06
N VAL A 457 -7.06 -3.49 -10.76
CA VAL A 457 -8.30 -3.83 -10.06
C VAL A 457 -9.46 -3.77 -11.06
N PRO A 458 -10.49 -4.62 -10.90
CA PRO A 458 -11.71 -4.48 -11.66
C PRO A 458 -12.31 -3.09 -11.42
N ARG A 459 -12.42 -2.26 -12.46
CA ARG A 459 -13.04 -0.94 -12.39
C ARG A 459 -14.42 -0.98 -13.02
N PRO A 460 -15.45 -0.44 -12.36
CA PRO A 460 -16.73 -0.28 -13.02
C PRO A 460 -16.56 0.76 -14.12
N TRP A 461 -17.12 0.48 -15.29
CA TRP A 461 -17.26 1.45 -16.36
C TRP A 461 -18.72 1.48 -16.77
N PHE A 462 -19.18 2.66 -17.15
CA PHE A 462 -20.56 2.88 -17.54
C PHE A 462 -20.60 3.36 -18.99
N ASP A 463 -21.20 2.58 -19.89
CA ASP A 463 -21.60 3.06 -21.20
C ASP A 463 -22.99 3.67 -21.09
N PRO A 464 -23.16 5.01 -21.18
CA PRO A 464 -24.47 5.63 -21.10
C PRO A 464 -25.31 5.38 -22.36
N ARG A 465 -24.76 4.78 -23.43
CA ARG A 465 -25.48 4.60 -24.69
C ARG A 465 -26.53 3.49 -24.53
N PRO A 466 -27.82 3.81 -24.69
CA PRO A 466 -28.87 2.80 -24.61
C PRO A 466 -28.76 1.82 -25.80
N THR A 467 -28.87 0.53 -25.52
CA THR A 467 -29.05 -0.52 -26.52
C THR A 467 -30.50 -1.00 -26.54
N PRO A 468 -30.96 -1.67 -27.62
CA PRO A 468 -32.32 -2.23 -27.67
C PRO A 468 -32.64 -3.16 -26.49
N SER A 469 -31.62 -3.78 -25.90
CA SER A 469 -31.70 -4.68 -24.74
C SER A 469 -31.46 -3.97 -23.40
N SER A 470 -30.90 -2.77 -23.38
CA SER A 470 -30.68 -1.98 -22.15
C SER A 470 -30.94 -0.50 -22.43
N PRO A 471 -32.15 0.02 -22.13
CA PRO A 471 -32.46 1.44 -22.30
C PRO A 471 -31.69 2.36 -21.32
N ILE A 472 -30.90 1.79 -20.41
CA ILE A 472 -30.27 2.49 -19.28
C ILE A 472 -28.74 2.53 -19.39
N GLY A 473 -28.18 2.07 -20.52
CA GLY A 473 -26.73 1.91 -20.68
C GLY A 473 -26.21 0.59 -20.11
N HIS A 474 -24.90 0.35 -20.21
CA HIS A 474 -24.25 -0.86 -19.72
C HIS A 474 -23.31 -0.51 -18.56
N LEU A 475 -23.57 -1.07 -17.37
CA LEU A 475 -22.55 -1.13 -16.33
C LEU A 475 -21.72 -2.39 -16.56
N GLY A 476 -20.45 -2.21 -16.92
CA GLY A 476 -19.48 -3.28 -17.03
C GLY A 476 -18.44 -3.20 -15.94
N LEU A 477 -17.79 -4.32 -15.65
CA LEU A 477 -16.55 -4.36 -14.88
C LEU A 477 -15.40 -4.51 -15.87
N TRP A 478 -14.54 -3.50 -15.93
CA TRP A 478 -13.33 -3.48 -16.71
C TRP A 478 -12.20 -4.05 -15.84
N LEU A 479 -11.75 -5.27 -16.14
CA LEU A 479 -10.50 -5.79 -15.56
C LEU A 479 -9.36 -4.99 -16.17
N GLY A 480 -8.88 -4.00 -15.41
CA GLY A 480 -7.95 -3.02 -15.92
C GLY A 480 -6.54 -3.53 -16.07
N LEU A 481 -6.35 -4.40 -17.05
CA LEU A 481 -5.07 -5.04 -17.26
C LEU A 481 -4.18 -4.18 -18.20
N ALA A 482 -4.72 -3.36 -19.13
CA ALA A 482 -4.02 -2.25 -19.80
C ALA A 482 -5.00 -1.30 -20.52
N GLN A 483 -4.74 0.00 -20.49
CA GLN A 483 -5.52 0.99 -21.24
C GLN A 483 -5.37 0.77 -22.76
N GLY A 484 -6.43 0.27 -23.36
CA GLY A 484 -6.70 0.35 -24.80
C GLY A 484 -8.21 0.37 -24.95
N THR A 485 -8.77 1.50 -25.39
CA THR A 485 -10.16 1.59 -25.81
C THR A 485 -10.36 0.73 -27.06
N TRP A 486 -11.17 -0.33 -26.95
CA TRP A 486 -11.64 -1.11 -28.09
C TRP A 486 -13.17 -1.20 -28.04
#